data_AF-A0A7G3A146-F1
#
_entry.id   AF-A0A7G3A146-F1
#
_cell.length_a   1.000
_cell.length_b   1.000
_cell.length_c   1.000
_cell.angle_alpha   90.00
_cell.angle_beta   90.00
_cell.angle_gamma   90.00
#
_symmetry.space_group_name_H-M   'P 1'
#
loop_
_entity.id
_entity.type
_entity.pdbx_description
1 polymer ?
#
loop_
_entity_poly.entity_id
_entity_poly.type
_entity_poly.pdbx_seq_one_letter_code
_entity_poly.pdbx_strand_id
1 'polypeptide(L)'
;MKPAALVYALLAIAGAVLPLSQFLPWFMEHGLDVPRFVGDLFATRIGGFFGWDVIVSAVVLTVFILIEGRRIGLRYLWLPIACTFSVGVSFGLPVFLAMRERTLRAD
;
A
#
# COMPACT_ATOMS: atom_id res chain seq x y z
N MET A 1 -5.94 -0.25 -24.72
CA MET A 1 -5.59 0.11 -23.33
C MET A 1 -4.13 -0.26 -23.13
N LYS A 2 -3.25 0.66 -22.68
CA LYS A 2 -1.79 0.45 -22.66
C LYS A 2 -1.42 -0.70 -21.67
N PRO A 3 -0.48 -1.59 -22.03
CA PRO A 3 -0.14 -2.76 -21.22
C PRO A 3 0.35 -2.41 -19.80
N ALA A 4 1.09 -1.31 -19.64
CA ALA A 4 1.60 -0.87 -18.33
C ALA A 4 0.49 -0.48 -17.34
N ALA A 5 -0.56 0.22 -17.81
CA ALA A 5 -1.69 0.60 -16.96
C ALA A 5 -2.50 -0.61 -16.48
N LEU A 6 -2.61 -1.64 -17.33
CA LEU A 6 -3.28 -2.90 -16.97
C LEU A 6 -2.46 -3.66 -15.92
N VAL A 7 -1.13 -3.70 -16.07
CA VAL A 7 -0.22 -4.33 -15.10
C VAL A 7 -0.32 -3.65 -13.74
N TYR A 8 -0.30 -2.32 -13.68
CA TYR A 8 -0.46 -1.60 -12.40
C TYR A 8 -1.84 -1.79 -11.78
N ALA A 9 -2.91 -1.87 -12.58
CA ALA A 9 -4.24 -2.17 -12.09
C ALA A 9 -4.33 -3.60 -11.50
N LEU A 10 -3.75 -4.60 -12.17
CA LEU A 10 -3.71 -5.97 -11.68
C LEU A 10 -2.89 -6.10 -10.40
N LEU A 11 -1.74 -5.42 -10.31
CA LEU A 11 -0.93 -5.39 -9.09
C LEU A 11 -1.64 -4.68 -7.95
N ALA A 12 -2.39 -3.60 -8.23
CA ALA A 12 -3.21 -2.91 -7.24
C ALA A 12 -4.33 -3.82 -6.70
N ILE A 13 -5.03 -4.53 -7.60
CA ILE A 13 -6.08 -5.49 -7.21
C ILE A 13 -5.48 -6.61 -6.37
N ALA A 14 -4.38 -7.24 -6.81
CA ALA A 14 -3.71 -8.28 -6.05
C ALA A 14 -3.22 -7.78 -4.67
N GLY A 15 -2.65 -6.57 -4.64
CA GLY A 15 -2.18 -5.90 -3.42
C GLY A 15 -3.28 -5.51 -2.44
N ALA A 16 -4.54 -5.41 -2.88
CA ALA A 16 -5.70 -5.21 -2.01
C ALA A 16 -6.36 -6.53 -1.61
N VAL A 17 -6.57 -7.43 -2.57
CA VAL A 17 -7.29 -8.70 -2.36
C VAL A 17 -6.51 -9.63 -1.45
N LEU A 18 -5.18 -9.76 -1.62
CA LEU A 18 -4.39 -10.68 -0.82
C LEU A 18 -4.40 -10.29 0.67
N PRO A 19 -4.06 -9.05 1.09
CA PRO A 19 -4.14 -8.67 2.50
C PRO A 19 -5.56 -8.72 3.04
N LEU A 20 -6.54 -8.22 2.29
CA LEU A 20 -7.94 -8.22 2.75
C LEU A 20 -8.49 -9.64 2.90
N SER A 21 -8.06 -10.61 2.07
CA SER A 21 -8.48 -12.01 2.20
C SER A 21 -8.04 -12.67 3.50
N GLN A 22 -6.91 -12.23 4.07
CA GLN A 22 -6.40 -12.72 5.35
C GLN A 22 -6.95 -11.92 6.52
N PHE A 23 -7.17 -10.60 6.32
CA PHE A 23 -7.73 -9.72 7.34
C PHE A 23 -9.23 -9.97 7.58
N LEU A 24 -10.02 -10.25 6.54
CA LEU A 24 -11.48 -10.34 6.65
C LEU A 24 -11.95 -11.52 7.53
N PRO A 25 -11.40 -12.74 7.43
CA PRO A 25 -11.74 -13.84 8.35
C PRO A 25 -11.37 -13.52 9.80
N TRP A 26 -10.16 -12.99 10.02
CA TRP A 26 -9.72 -12.58 11.36
C TRP A 26 -10.62 -11.48 11.94
N PHE A 27 -11.01 -10.50 11.11
CA PHE A 27 -11.93 -9.42 11.48
C PHE A 27 -13.34 -9.94 11.81
N MET A 28 -13.84 -10.95 11.10
CA MET A 28 -15.13 -11.56 11.42
C MET A 28 -15.10 -12.36 12.73
N GLU A 29 -13.97 -12.96 13.08
CA GLU A 29 -13.79 -13.71 14.32
C GLU A 29 -13.52 -12.82 15.55
N HIS A 30 -12.77 -11.72 15.37
CA HIS A 30 -12.23 -10.91 16.47
C HIS A 30 -12.79 -9.49 16.54
N GLY A 31 -13.46 -9.01 15.49
CA GLY A 31 -13.92 -7.63 15.37
C GLY A 31 -12.78 -6.63 15.16
N LEU A 32 -13.03 -5.35 15.48
CA LEU A 32 -12.10 -4.23 15.29
C LEU A 32 -11.14 -4.09 16.50
N ASP A 33 -10.47 -5.18 16.90
CA ASP A 33 -9.57 -5.23 18.07
C ASP A 33 -8.10 -5.05 17.67
N VAL A 34 -7.71 -3.78 17.42
CA VAL A 34 -6.35 -3.43 16.99
C VAL A 34 -5.25 -3.94 17.95
N PRO A 35 -5.38 -3.81 19.28
CA PRO A 35 -4.39 -4.38 20.22
C PRO A 35 -4.18 -5.88 20.04
N ARG A 36 -5.26 -6.64 19.83
CA ARG A 36 -5.18 -8.09 19.63
C ARG A 36 -4.58 -8.47 18.28
N PHE A 37 -4.89 -7.72 17.22
CA PHE A 37 -4.27 -7.89 15.91
C PHE A 37 -2.75 -7.78 15.98
N VAL A 38 -2.25 -6.75 16.68
CA VAL A 38 -0.81 -6.56 16.88
C VAL A 38 -0.25 -7.70 17.74
N GLY A 39 -0.95 -8.11 18.79
CA GLY A 39 -0.57 -9.26 19.60
C GLY A 39 -0.39 -10.53 18.78
N ASP A 40 -1.36 -10.88 17.93
CA ASP A 40 -1.35 -12.08 17.08
C ASP A 40 -0.28 -11.99 15.97
N LEU A 41 -0.12 -10.80 15.36
CA LEU A 41 0.89 -10.57 14.33
C LEU A 41 2.31 -10.75 14.87
N PHE A 42 2.57 -10.27 16.09
CA PHE A 42 3.88 -10.39 16.74
C PHE A 42 4.01 -11.62 17.64
N ALA A 43 2.99 -12.47 17.73
CA ALA A 43 3.04 -13.71 18.51
C ALA A 43 4.07 -14.70 17.97
N THR A 44 4.36 -14.65 16.66
CA THR A 44 5.37 -15.49 16.02
C THR A 44 6.51 -14.65 15.46
N ARG A 45 7.74 -15.21 15.46
CA ARG A 45 8.91 -14.55 14.87
C ARG A 45 8.71 -14.20 13.38
N ILE A 46 7.99 -15.06 12.64
CA ILE A 46 7.70 -14.88 11.22
C ILE A 46 6.68 -13.76 11.02
N GLY A 47 5.59 -13.74 11.81
CA GLY A 47 4.60 -12.66 11.75
C GLY A 47 5.22 -11.31 12.09
N GLY A 48 6.10 -11.25 13.09
CA GLY A 48 6.84 -10.03 13.43
C GLY A 48 7.80 -9.58 12.33
N PHE A 49 8.46 -10.51 11.64
CA PHE A 49 9.29 -10.20 10.46
C PHE A 49 8.45 -9.55 9.34
N PHE A 50 7.30 -10.15 9.00
CA PHE A 50 6.37 -9.57 8.02
C PHE A 50 5.81 -8.22 8.46
N GLY A 51 5.45 -8.07 9.74
CA GLY A 51 4.98 -6.81 10.30
C GLY A 51 6.00 -5.69 10.15
N TRP A 52 7.26 -5.96 10.52
CA TRP A 52 8.35 -5.01 10.35
C TRP A 52 8.65 -4.71 8.87
N ASP A 53 8.64 -5.72 8.00
CA ASP A 53 8.85 -5.55 6.56
C ASP A 53 7.81 -4.59 5.94
N VAL A 54 6.54 -4.76 6.30
CA VAL A 54 5.44 -3.89 5.84
C VAL A 54 5.58 -2.48 6.41
N ILE A 55 5.91 -2.32 7.70
CA ILE A 55 6.09 -1.01 8.34
C ILE A 55 7.25 -0.25 7.67
N VAL A 56 8.40 -0.89 7.52
CA VAL A 56 9.58 -0.28 6.88
C VAL A 56 9.26 0.08 5.43
N SER A 57 8.62 -0.83 4.68
CA SER A 57 8.20 -0.57 3.31
C SER A 57 7.21 0.60 3.20
N ALA A 58 6.29 0.76 4.14
CA ALA A 58 5.35 1.87 4.19
C ALA A 58 6.06 3.22 4.41
N VAL A 59 7.05 3.25 5.30
CA VAL A 59 7.87 4.45 5.56
C VAL A 59 8.67 4.81 4.33
N VAL A 60 9.39 3.84 3.75
CA VAL A 60 10.21 4.05 2.54
C VAL A 60 9.34 4.54 1.38
N LEU A 61 8.17 3.92 1.16
CA LEU A 61 7.21 4.33 0.13
C LEU A 61 6.70 5.76 0.36
N THR A 62 6.35 6.10 1.60
CA THR A 62 5.86 7.45 1.93
C THR A 62 6.92 8.51 1.64
N VAL A 63 8.17 8.26 2.04
CA VAL A 63 9.30 9.16 1.73
C VAL A 63 9.51 9.26 0.22
N PHE A 64 9.45 8.14 -0.51
CA PHE A 64 9.58 8.12 -1.96
C PHE A 64 8.48 8.94 -2.66
N ILE A 65 7.21 8.77 -2.26
CA ILE A 65 6.08 9.54 -2.76
C ILE A 65 6.29 11.04 -2.53
N LEU A 66 6.77 11.43 -1.35
CA LEU A 66 7.00 12.84 -1.01
C LEU A 66 8.14 13.47 -1.82
N ILE A 67 9.27 12.78 -1.96
CA ILE A 67 10.45 13.29 -2.69
C ILE A 67 10.15 13.36 -4.18
N GLU A 68 9.78 12.23 -4.79
CA GLU A 68 9.58 12.14 -6.23
C GLU A 68 8.32 12.91 -6.63
N GLY A 69 7.25 12.82 -5.85
CA GLY A 69 6.03 13.56 -6.12
C GLY A 69 6.19 15.08 -6.08
N ARG A 70 7.04 15.61 -5.18
CA ARG A 70 7.41 17.04 -5.20
C ARG A 70 8.27 17.38 -6.41
N ARG A 71 9.20 16.49 -6.80
CA ARG A 71 10.09 16.69 -7.94
C ARG A 71 9.34 16.83 -9.27
N ILE A 72 8.29 16.03 -9.46
CA ILE A 72 7.49 16.02 -10.71
C ILE A 72 6.26 16.94 -10.61
N GLY A 73 6.08 17.67 -9.51
CA GLY A 73 4.93 18.58 -9.35
C GLY A 73 3.56 17.88 -9.26
N LEU A 74 3.49 16.66 -8.71
CA LEU A 74 2.20 15.97 -8.52
C LEU A 74 1.31 16.75 -7.54
N ARG A 75 0.10 17.13 -8.00
CA ARG A 75 -0.85 17.94 -7.22
C ARG A 75 -1.52 17.21 -6.05
N TYR A 76 -1.64 15.88 -6.10
CA TYR A 76 -2.42 15.07 -5.15
C TYR A 76 -1.59 14.00 -4.43
N LEU A 77 -0.47 14.38 -3.81
CA LEU A 77 0.43 13.46 -3.08
C LEU A 77 -0.22 12.73 -1.91
N TRP A 78 -1.26 13.32 -1.32
CA TRP A 78 -2.00 12.73 -0.20
C TRP A 78 -2.76 11.46 -0.61
N LEU A 79 -3.14 11.32 -1.89
CA LEU A 79 -3.94 10.19 -2.38
C LEU A 79 -3.18 8.86 -2.28
N PRO A 80 -1.97 8.69 -2.86
CA PRO A 80 -1.21 7.45 -2.72
C PRO A 80 -0.76 7.18 -1.28
N ILE A 81 -0.53 8.23 -0.47
CA ILE A 81 -0.24 8.09 0.96
C ILE A 81 -1.46 7.49 1.68
N ALA A 82 -2.66 8.06 1.47
CA ALA A 82 -3.90 7.52 2.02
C ALA A 82 -4.14 6.07 1.56
N CYS A 83 -3.87 5.75 0.29
CA CYS A 83 -3.95 4.38 -0.21
C CYS A 83 -2.99 3.41 0.49
N THR A 84 -1.74 3.84 0.76
CA THR A 84 -0.76 3.05 1.51
C THR A 84 -1.23 2.74 2.93
N PHE A 85 -1.81 3.72 3.64
CA PHE A 85 -2.25 3.53 5.02
C PHE A 85 -3.61 2.86 5.16
N SER A 86 -4.51 3.03 4.19
CA SER A 86 -5.86 2.43 4.24
C SER A 86 -5.90 0.99 3.75
N VAL A 87 -5.09 0.63 2.75
CA VAL A 87 -5.13 -0.70 2.11
C VAL A 87 -3.80 -1.44 2.26
N GLY A 88 -2.69 -0.70 2.17
CA GLY A 88 -1.35 -1.26 2.30
C GLY A 88 -0.40 -0.75 1.22
N VAL A 89 0.89 -0.96 1.45
CA VAL A 89 2.01 -0.58 0.56
C VAL A 89 1.81 -1.14 -0.85
N SER A 90 1.32 -2.38 -0.93
CA SER A 90 1.09 -3.10 -2.19
C SER A 90 0.02 -2.45 -3.08
N PHE A 91 -0.89 -1.65 -2.51
CA PHE A 91 -1.88 -0.88 -3.27
C PHE A 91 -1.42 0.57 -3.50
N GLY A 92 -0.81 1.20 -2.49
CA GLY A 92 -0.33 2.59 -2.59
C GLY A 92 0.76 2.79 -3.64
N LEU A 93 1.68 1.82 -3.80
CA LEU A 93 2.77 1.91 -4.78
C LEU A 93 2.28 1.90 -6.25
N PRO A 94 1.41 0.97 -6.68
CA PRO A 94 0.82 1.02 -8.02
C PRO A 94 0.03 2.32 -8.29
N VAL A 95 -0.72 2.82 -7.29
CA VAL A 95 -1.46 4.09 -7.42
C VAL A 95 -0.50 5.26 -7.67
N PHE A 96 0.58 5.34 -6.89
CA PHE A 96 1.62 6.35 -7.09
C PHE A 96 2.24 6.25 -8.49
N LEU A 97 2.61 5.05 -8.94
CA LEU A 97 3.20 4.83 -10.26
C LEU A 97 2.25 5.24 -11.38
N ALA A 98 0.96 4.93 -11.27
CA ALA A 98 -0.05 5.33 -12.24
C ALA A 98 -0.22 6.85 -12.32
N MET A 99 -0.20 7.55 -11.18
CA MET A 99 -0.27 9.02 -11.14
C MET A 99 0.99 9.64 -11.73
N ARG A 100 2.17 9.11 -11.39
CA ARG A 100 3.47 9.52 -11.95
C ARG A 100 3.52 9.39 -13.47
N GLU A 101 3.06 8.27 -14.02
CA GLU A 101 3.05 8.05 -15.48
C GLU A 101 2.10 9.03 -16.20
N ARG A 102 1.02 9.48 -15.55
CA ARG A 102 0.12 10.50 -16.11
C ARG A 102 0.76 11.87 -16.13
N THR A 103 1.42 12.27 -15.05
CA THR A 103 2.08 13.59 -14.95
C THR A 103 3.23 13.70 -15.94
N LEU A 104 4.11 12.70 -16.03
CA LEU A 104 5.26 12.69 -16.95
C LEU A 104 4.88 12.66 -18.45
N ARG A 105 3.60 12.43 -18.78
CA ARG A 105 3.09 12.43 -20.16
C ARG A 105 2.32 13.69 -20.52
N ALA A 106 2.02 14.52 -19.54
CA ALA A 106 1.32 15.79 -19.73
C ALA A 106 2.29 16.95 -20.04
N ASP A 107 3.58 16.75 -19.75
CA ASP A 107 4.72 17.55 -20.22
C ASP A 107 5.28 17.00 -21.54
#